data_AF-A0AAV5XHW6-F1
#
_entry.id   AF-A0AAV5XHW6-F1
#
_cell.length_a   1.000
_cell.length_b   1.000
_cell.length_c   1.000
_cell.angle_alpha   90.00
_cell.angle_beta   90.00
_cell.angle_gamma   90.00
#
_symmetry.space_group_name_H-M   'P 1'
#
loop_
_entity.id
_entity.type
_entity.pdbx_description
1 polymer ?
#
loop_
_entity_poly.entity_id
_entity_poly.type
_entity_poly.pdbx_seq_one_letter_code
_entity_poly.pdbx_strand_id
1 'polypeptide(L)'
;MTGQASSGRTRYGARDRTRTIRSKIQRVSSSVTERDQLICLDLYEHRVLTTEQLYELHFSSIQRARARLSRLYELGVIWRNRPRTYLGSLPWHYILDEIGSMIVAEYLGIDQREVGYRADQKRTLIDNQRLGHTRAANSFFTRMIYVARSSTSLRVAEWRGEAWCARRWQLHVRPDGYARIEGPAGSPELILELDLGTENRGRLEGKMERYRVLARAATAPDVVLFCFPSAAREASARRVLGGTPMPVATATLDRHLNDPLGPNWLLVGGDRRLRLTDLPTRTA
;
A
#
# COMPACT_ATOMS: atom_id res chain seq x y z
N MET A 1 -28.25 -12.69 54.20
CA MET A 1 -27.21 -13.58 53.66
C MET A 1 -27.64 -14.05 52.29
N THR A 2 -27.13 -13.44 51.23
CA THR A 2 -27.29 -13.92 49.85
C THR A 2 -25.96 -13.71 49.14
N GLY A 3 -25.24 -14.83 49.02
CA GLY A 3 -23.89 -14.90 48.48
C GLY A 3 -23.86 -14.78 46.96
N GLN A 4 -22.71 -14.28 46.51
CA GLN A 4 -22.26 -14.09 45.13
C GLN A 4 -22.42 -15.32 44.24
N ALA A 5 -22.82 -15.09 42.98
CA ALA A 5 -22.41 -15.92 41.85
C ALA A 5 -22.45 -15.13 40.53
N SER A 6 -21.29 -14.97 39.88
CA SER A 6 -21.07 -15.02 38.41
C SER A 6 -19.80 -14.27 37.93
N SER A 7 -18.61 -14.70 38.38
CA SER A 7 -17.32 -14.26 37.79
C SER A 7 -16.57 -15.38 37.03
N GLY A 8 -17.15 -16.59 36.93
CA GLY A 8 -16.43 -17.78 36.44
C GLY A 8 -16.35 -17.95 34.92
N ARG A 9 -17.38 -17.52 34.17
CA ARG A 9 -17.51 -17.82 32.73
C ARG A 9 -16.57 -16.99 31.83
N THR A 10 -16.28 -15.75 32.19
CA THR A 10 -15.40 -14.85 31.41
C THR A 10 -13.91 -15.18 31.59
N ARG A 11 -13.49 -15.60 32.80
CA ARG A 11 -12.08 -15.95 33.08
C ARG A 11 -11.67 -17.28 32.43
N TYR A 12 -12.58 -18.24 32.31
CA TYR A 12 -12.29 -19.54 31.69
C TYR A 12 -12.09 -19.42 30.17
N GLY A 13 -12.97 -18.69 29.47
CA GLY A 13 -12.85 -18.43 28.03
C GLY A 13 -11.60 -17.60 27.67
N ALA A 14 -11.21 -16.64 28.52
CA ALA A 14 -9.97 -15.90 28.33
C ALA A 14 -8.72 -16.79 28.51
N ARG A 15 -8.70 -17.65 29.54
CA ARG A 15 -7.58 -18.60 29.76
C ARG A 15 -7.46 -19.64 28.65
N ASP A 16 -8.57 -20.16 28.15
CA ASP A 16 -8.58 -21.15 27.07
C ASP A 16 -8.17 -20.52 25.71
N ARG A 17 -8.60 -19.29 25.45
CA ARG A 17 -8.12 -18.49 24.32
C ARG A 17 -6.62 -18.21 24.42
N THR A 18 -6.11 -17.78 25.58
CA THR A 18 -4.67 -17.55 25.80
C THR A 18 -3.85 -18.84 25.63
N ARG A 19 -4.36 -19.99 26.10
CA ARG A 19 -3.70 -21.29 25.92
C ARG A 19 -3.69 -21.72 24.45
N THR A 20 -4.77 -21.49 23.72
CA THR A 20 -4.90 -21.74 22.28
C THR A 20 -4.00 -20.83 21.45
N ILE A 21 -3.88 -19.56 21.84
CA ILE A 21 -2.97 -18.60 21.19
C ILE A 21 -1.52 -19.01 21.43
N ARG A 22 -1.12 -19.34 22.66
CA ARG A 22 0.24 -19.84 22.95
C ARG A 22 0.60 -21.10 22.18
N SER A 23 -0.30 -22.08 22.07
CA SER A 23 -0.03 -23.30 21.31
C SER A 23 0.03 -23.05 19.80
N LYS A 24 -0.74 -22.07 19.28
CA LYS A 24 -0.60 -21.61 17.90
C LYS A 24 0.70 -20.87 17.67
N ILE A 25 1.11 -19.95 18.56
CA ILE A 25 2.39 -19.25 18.49
C ILE A 25 3.55 -20.25 18.47
N GLN A 26 3.54 -21.24 19.35
CA GLN A 26 4.60 -22.25 19.41
C GLN A 26 4.70 -23.07 18.11
N ARG A 27 3.58 -23.38 17.44
CA ARG A 27 3.55 -24.01 16.12
C ARG A 27 4.01 -23.09 14.99
N VAL A 28 3.81 -21.78 15.17
CA VAL A 28 4.14 -20.72 14.21
C VAL A 28 5.62 -20.33 14.31
N SER A 29 6.19 -20.21 15.51
CA SER A 29 7.59 -19.81 15.72
C SER A 29 8.60 -20.76 15.07
N SER A 30 8.29 -22.06 14.93
CA SER A 30 9.16 -23.00 14.22
C SER A 30 8.91 -23.08 12.70
N SER A 31 7.87 -22.42 12.19
CA SER A 31 7.42 -22.53 10.78
C SER A 31 7.33 -21.21 10.02
N VAL A 32 7.44 -20.07 10.71
CA VAL A 32 7.53 -18.73 10.13
C VAL A 32 8.92 -18.52 9.56
N THR A 33 8.96 -18.11 8.30
CA THR A 33 10.16 -17.73 7.57
C THR A 33 10.30 -16.21 7.57
N GLU A 34 11.49 -15.72 7.28
CA GLU A 34 11.74 -14.29 7.04
C GLU A 34 10.76 -13.70 6.02
N ARG A 35 10.44 -14.45 4.96
CA ARG A 35 9.43 -14.05 3.96
C ARG A 35 8.06 -13.78 4.59
N ASP A 36 7.62 -14.60 5.55
CA ASP A 36 6.30 -14.39 6.15
C ASP A 36 6.29 -13.20 7.10
N GLN A 37 7.43 -12.89 7.74
CA GLN A 37 7.59 -11.65 8.51
C GLN A 37 7.45 -10.44 7.59
N LEU A 38 8.14 -10.44 6.44
CA LEU A 38 8.01 -9.38 5.44
C LEU A 38 6.57 -9.24 4.92
N ILE A 39 5.87 -10.36 4.64
CA ILE A 39 4.45 -10.34 4.27
C ILE A 39 3.60 -9.68 5.37
N CYS A 40 3.87 -9.98 6.65
CA CYS A 40 3.14 -9.39 7.76
C CYS A 40 3.39 -7.88 7.89
N LEU A 41 4.63 -7.44 7.69
CA LEU A 41 5.00 -6.02 7.71
C LEU A 41 4.35 -5.25 6.56
N ASP A 42 4.34 -5.81 5.35
CA ASP A 42 3.70 -5.17 4.20
C ASP A 42 2.17 -5.12 4.36
N LEU A 43 1.55 -6.15 4.95
CA LEU A 43 0.12 -6.14 5.29
C LEU A 43 -0.21 -5.15 6.42
N TYR A 44 0.71 -4.92 7.35
CA TYR A 44 0.56 -3.89 8.38
C TYR A 44 0.63 -2.48 7.77
N GLU A 45 1.63 -2.22 6.93
CA GLU A 45 1.84 -0.92 6.27
C GLU A 45 0.71 -0.58 5.29
N HIS A 46 0.34 -1.54 4.42
CA HIS A 46 -0.57 -1.31 3.30
C HIS A 46 -2.01 -1.75 3.56
N ARG A 47 -2.28 -2.27 4.76
CA ARG A 47 -3.57 -2.80 5.27
C ARG A 47 -4.12 -4.00 4.54
N VAL A 48 -4.17 -3.97 3.21
CA VAL A 48 -4.77 -4.97 2.35
C VAL A 48 -3.96 -5.16 1.07
N LEU A 49 -3.59 -6.40 0.78
CA LEU A 49 -2.90 -6.76 -0.45
C LEU A 49 -3.59 -7.98 -1.10
N THR A 50 -3.58 -8.04 -2.44
CA THR A 50 -4.11 -9.19 -3.17
C THR A 50 -3.08 -10.30 -3.32
N THR A 51 -3.54 -11.49 -3.77
CA THR A 51 -2.63 -12.59 -4.15
C THR A 51 -1.53 -12.14 -5.10
N GLU A 52 -1.89 -11.37 -6.13
CA GLU A 52 -0.98 -10.91 -7.19
C GLU A 52 0.02 -9.91 -6.62
N GLN A 53 -0.43 -8.98 -5.77
CA GLN A 53 0.43 -8.00 -5.11
C GLN A 53 1.44 -8.68 -4.17
N LEU A 54 1.00 -9.64 -3.35
CA LEU A 54 1.90 -10.39 -2.47
C LEU A 54 2.85 -11.30 -3.26
N TYR A 55 2.41 -11.85 -4.38
CA TYR A 55 3.27 -12.55 -5.33
C TYR A 55 4.37 -11.61 -5.85
N GLU A 56 3.98 -10.45 -6.38
CA GLU A 56 4.88 -9.43 -6.89
C GLU A 56 5.89 -8.96 -5.83
N LEU A 57 5.50 -8.93 -4.55
CA LEU A 57 6.38 -8.50 -3.45
C LEU A 57 7.33 -9.58 -2.91
N HIS A 58 6.99 -10.87 -2.95
CA HIS A 58 7.75 -11.85 -2.16
C HIS A 58 8.06 -13.17 -2.86
N PHE A 59 7.54 -13.39 -4.07
CA PHE A 59 7.61 -14.69 -4.73
C PHE A 59 8.06 -14.57 -6.18
N SER A 60 8.75 -15.61 -6.67
CA SER A 60 9.07 -15.81 -8.08
C SER A 60 8.05 -16.67 -8.81
N SER A 61 7.09 -17.26 -8.10
CA SER A 61 6.03 -18.13 -8.66
C SER A 61 4.70 -17.87 -7.96
N ILE A 62 3.66 -17.62 -8.76
CA ILE A 62 2.30 -17.42 -8.29
C ILE A 62 1.72 -18.66 -7.60
N GLN A 63 2.10 -19.86 -8.04
CA GLN A 63 1.68 -21.12 -7.42
C GLN A 63 2.27 -21.24 -6.01
N ARG A 64 3.56 -20.93 -5.84
CA ARG A 64 4.22 -20.91 -4.53
C ARG A 64 3.61 -19.85 -3.61
N ALA A 65 3.29 -18.67 -4.13
CA ALA A 65 2.60 -17.62 -3.39
C ALA A 65 1.25 -18.12 -2.86
N ARG A 66 0.39 -18.67 -3.73
CA ARG A 66 -0.94 -19.20 -3.35
C ARG A 66 -0.87 -20.30 -2.29
N ALA A 67 0.06 -21.24 -2.44
CA ALA A 67 0.28 -22.31 -1.48
C ALA A 67 0.71 -21.74 -0.10
N ARG A 68 1.70 -20.84 -0.08
CA ARG A 68 2.20 -20.26 1.18
C ARG A 68 1.14 -19.38 1.85
N LEU A 69 0.45 -18.53 1.11
CA LEU A 69 -0.62 -17.67 1.64
C LEU A 69 -1.80 -18.49 2.18
N SER A 70 -2.13 -19.62 1.56
CA SER A 70 -3.16 -20.52 2.11
C SER A 70 -2.71 -21.13 3.43
N ARG A 71 -1.43 -21.51 3.55
CA ARG A 71 -0.87 -22.00 4.81
C ARG A 71 -0.86 -20.94 5.91
N LEU A 72 -0.45 -19.71 5.62
CA LEU A 72 -0.48 -18.60 6.57
C LEU A 72 -1.91 -18.30 7.05
N TYR A 73 -2.89 -18.43 6.15
CA TYR A 73 -4.30 -18.31 6.50
C TYR A 73 -4.77 -19.40 7.47
N GLU A 74 -4.45 -20.67 7.19
CA GLU A 74 -4.79 -21.81 8.08
C GLU A 74 -4.16 -21.66 9.47
N LEU A 75 -2.95 -21.10 9.54
CA LEU A 75 -2.26 -20.83 10.79
C LEU A 75 -2.86 -19.64 11.56
N GLY A 76 -3.71 -18.81 10.93
CA GLY A 76 -4.26 -17.60 11.53
C GLY A 76 -3.26 -16.45 11.62
N VAL A 77 -2.23 -16.46 10.76
CA VAL A 77 -1.27 -15.36 10.60
C VAL A 77 -1.87 -14.22 9.79
N ILE A 78 -2.57 -14.58 8.71
CA ILE A 78 -3.29 -13.65 7.84
C ILE A 78 -4.74 -14.08 7.72
N TRP A 79 -5.62 -13.13 7.47
CA TRP A 79 -7.01 -13.40 7.12
C TRP A 79 -7.21 -13.15 5.62
N ARG A 80 -8.18 -13.82 5.00
CA ARG A 80 -8.50 -13.60 3.58
C ARG A 80 -9.99 -13.48 3.31
N ASN A 81 -10.34 -12.62 2.37
CA ASN A 81 -11.68 -12.50 1.81
C ASN A 81 -11.64 -12.41 0.28
N ARG A 82 -12.73 -12.80 -0.36
CA ARG A 82 -12.91 -12.69 -1.80
C ARG A 82 -14.27 -12.05 -2.05
N PRO A 83 -14.33 -10.85 -2.68
CA PRO A 83 -15.61 -10.26 -3.05
C PRO A 83 -16.37 -11.20 -3.98
N ARG A 84 -17.69 -11.29 -3.79
CA ARG A 84 -18.56 -12.05 -4.69
C ARG A 84 -18.70 -11.27 -5.99
N THR A 85 -18.59 -11.96 -7.12
CA THR A 85 -18.82 -11.41 -8.46
C THR A 85 -19.75 -12.34 -9.22
N TYR A 86 -20.56 -11.77 -10.12
CA TYR A 86 -21.49 -12.53 -10.96
C TYR A 86 -20.77 -13.34 -12.05
N LEU A 87 -19.57 -12.92 -12.46
CA LEU A 87 -18.76 -13.60 -13.47
C LEU A 87 -17.29 -13.69 -13.03
N GLY A 88 -16.70 -14.86 -13.29
CA GLY A 88 -15.31 -15.14 -12.98
C GLY A 88 -15.02 -15.14 -11.47
N SER A 89 -13.78 -14.85 -11.11
CA SER A 89 -13.39 -14.81 -9.71
C SER A 89 -12.33 -13.74 -9.45
N LEU A 90 -12.65 -12.76 -8.61
CA LEU A 90 -11.73 -11.68 -8.21
C LEU A 90 -10.60 -12.23 -7.34
N PRO A 91 -9.42 -11.62 -7.23
CA PRO A 91 -8.36 -12.20 -6.40
C PRO A 91 -8.73 -12.25 -4.90
N TRP A 92 -8.09 -13.16 -4.16
CA TRP A 92 -8.11 -13.11 -2.69
C TRP A 92 -7.46 -11.82 -2.20
N HIS A 93 -8.08 -11.20 -1.19
CA HIS A 93 -7.59 -10.05 -0.46
C HIS A 93 -7.15 -10.51 0.91
N TYR A 94 -5.95 -10.12 1.30
CA TYR A 94 -5.32 -10.53 2.55
C TYR A 94 -5.13 -9.34 3.45
N ILE A 95 -5.34 -9.56 4.75
CA ILE A 95 -5.00 -8.61 5.83
C ILE A 95 -4.32 -9.36 6.96
N LEU A 96 -3.71 -8.62 7.87
CA LEU A 96 -3.12 -9.18 9.08
C LEU A 96 -4.20 -9.81 9.99
N ASP A 97 -3.91 -11.00 10.54
CA ASP A 97 -4.73 -11.61 11.58
C ASP A 97 -4.00 -11.58 12.94
N GLU A 98 -4.62 -12.13 13.99
CA GLU A 98 -4.16 -12.04 15.37
C GLU A 98 -2.70 -12.47 15.52
N ILE A 99 -2.30 -13.60 14.94
CA ILE A 99 -0.91 -14.07 15.04
C ILE A 99 0.04 -13.19 14.22
N GLY A 100 -0.36 -12.77 13.01
CA GLY A 100 0.44 -11.85 12.21
C GLY A 100 0.71 -10.53 12.94
N SER A 101 -0.27 -10.03 13.71
CA SER A 101 -0.08 -8.83 14.52
C SER A 101 0.96 -9.01 15.63
N MET A 102 1.08 -10.22 16.19
CA MET A 102 2.13 -10.52 17.17
C MET A 102 3.50 -10.57 16.51
N ILE A 103 3.60 -11.16 15.32
CA ILE A 103 4.84 -11.18 14.54
C ILE A 103 5.32 -9.74 14.24
N VAL A 104 4.41 -8.86 13.84
CA VAL A 104 4.71 -7.44 13.59
C VAL A 104 5.15 -6.73 14.88
N ALA A 105 4.43 -6.94 15.98
CA ALA A 105 4.76 -6.35 17.28
C ALA A 105 6.17 -6.74 17.72
N GLU A 106 6.50 -8.03 17.62
CA GLU A 106 7.81 -8.56 17.99
C GLU A 106 8.92 -8.03 17.07
N TYR A 107 8.69 -7.98 15.76
CA TYR A 107 9.65 -7.42 14.80
C TYR A 107 9.94 -5.93 15.05
N LEU A 108 8.91 -5.15 15.39
CA LEU A 108 9.04 -3.72 15.64
C LEU A 108 9.44 -3.37 17.08
N GLY A 109 9.45 -4.36 17.99
CA GLY A 109 9.74 -4.13 19.41
C GLY A 109 8.68 -3.31 20.15
N ILE A 110 7.41 -3.39 19.73
CA ILE A 110 6.28 -2.62 20.29
C ILE A 110 5.23 -3.54 20.94
N ASP A 111 4.33 -2.98 21.75
CA ASP A 111 3.21 -3.75 22.28
C ASP A 111 2.23 -4.13 21.15
N GLN A 112 1.64 -5.33 21.18
CA GLN A 112 0.67 -5.77 20.18
C GLN A 112 -0.52 -4.82 20.02
N ARG A 113 -0.90 -4.10 21.08
CA ARG A 113 -1.96 -3.09 21.05
C ARG A 113 -1.60 -1.90 20.16
N GLU A 114 -0.32 -1.56 20.05
CA GLU A 114 0.19 -0.47 19.19
C GLU A 114 0.15 -0.83 17.70
N VAL A 115 0.13 -2.13 17.36
CA VAL A 115 -0.12 -2.61 16.00
C VAL A 115 -1.54 -2.23 15.54
N GLY A 116 -2.46 -1.96 16.47
CA GLY A 116 -3.82 -1.53 16.12
C GLY A 116 -4.65 -2.62 15.46
N TYR A 117 -4.30 -3.90 15.67
CA TYR A 117 -5.12 -5.03 15.24
C TYR A 117 -6.48 -4.99 15.93
N ARG A 118 -7.56 -5.05 15.15
CA ARG A 118 -8.92 -5.19 15.69
C ARG A 118 -9.65 -6.28 14.91
N ALA A 119 -10.17 -7.28 15.62
CA ALA A 119 -10.80 -8.45 15.01
C ALA A 119 -12.06 -8.10 14.18
N ASP A 120 -12.70 -6.97 14.46
CA ASP A 120 -13.84 -6.41 13.73
C ASP A 120 -13.47 -5.82 12.36
N GLN A 121 -12.19 -5.48 12.10
CA GLN A 121 -11.72 -5.00 10.78
C GLN A 121 -11.99 -6.00 9.65
N LYS A 122 -12.11 -7.30 9.98
CA LYS A 122 -12.51 -8.35 9.03
C LYS A 122 -13.86 -8.07 8.37
N ARG A 123 -14.76 -7.34 9.07
CA ARG A 123 -16.09 -6.92 8.54
C ARG A 123 -16.02 -5.64 7.71
N THR A 124 -15.06 -4.75 7.99
CA THR A 124 -14.87 -3.46 7.30
C THR A 124 -14.28 -3.60 5.91
N LEU A 125 -13.67 -4.76 5.60
CA LEU A 125 -13.16 -5.13 4.26
C LEU A 125 -14.22 -5.20 3.15
N ILE A 126 -15.48 -4.97 3.49
CA ILE A 126 -16.62 -4.99 2.57
C ILE A 126 -16.83 -3.60 1.93
N ASP A 127 -16.12 -2.55 2.37
CA ASP A 127 -16.30 -1.20 1.86
C ASP A 127 -15.58 -0.98 0.51
N ASN A 128 -16.35 -1.00 -0.59
CA ASN A 128 -15.84 -1.23 -1.94
C ASN A 128 -15.03 -0.07 -2.55
N GLN A 129 -15.37 1.19 -2.25
CA GLN A 129 -14.79 2.32 -3.00
C GLN A 129 -13.38 2.69 -2.52
N ARG A 130 -13.18 2.85 -1.20
CA ARG A 130 -11.86 3.09 -0.62
C ARG A 130 -10.93 1.90 -0.86
N LEU A 131 -11.46 0.69 -0.73
CA LEU A 131 -10.71 -0.53 -1.04
C LEU A 131 -10.27 -0.58 -2.51
N GLY A 132 -11.13 -0.18 -3.45
CA GLY A 132 -10.78 -0.12 -4.87
C GLY A 132 -9.61 0.83 -5.13
N HIS A 133 -9.63 2.00 -4.50
CA HIS A 133 -8.56 2.99 -4.60
C HIS A 133 -7.24 2.50 -4.00
N THR A 134 -7.26 2.07 -2.73
CA THR A 134 -6.08 1.51 -2.05
C THR A 134 -5.48 0.34 -2.83
N ARG A 135 -6.30 -0.56 -3.37
CA ARG A 135 -5.81 -1.67 -4.19
C ARG A 135 -5.12 -1.20 -5.45
N ALA A 136 -5.69 -0.22 -6.15
CA ALA A 136 -5.11 0.28 -7.39
C ALA A 136 -3.78 1.00 -7.13
N ALA A 137 -3.68 1.78 -6.05
CA ALA A 137 -2.42 2.36 -5.59
C ALA A 137 -1.40 1.29 -5.22
N ASN A 138 -1.81 0.25 -4.47
CA ASN A 138 -0.92 -0.86 -4.14
C ASN A 138 -0.43 -1.59 -5.41
N SER A 139 -1.29 -1.85 -6.39
CA SER A 139 -0.91 -2.46 -7.66
C SER A 139 0.11 -1.61 -8.44
N PHE A 140 0.00 -0.28 -8.39
CA PHE A 140 1.00 0.60 -9.00
C PHE A 140 2.40 0.32 -8.45
N PHE A 141 2.54 0.28 -7.11
CA PHE A 141 3.83 0.12 -6.46
C PHE A 141 4.33 -1.33 -6.50
N THR A 142 3.49 -2.33 -6.25
CA THR A 142 3.92 -3.75 -6.29
C THR A 142 4.42 -4.13 -7.67
N ARG A 143 3.73 -3.66 -8.72
CA ARG A 143 4.14 -3.91 -10.11
C ARG A 143 5.48 -3.25 -10.43
N MET A 144 5.68 -2.01 -9.99
CA MET A 144 6.96 -1.30 -10.12
C MET A 144 8.08 -2.02 -9.37
N ILE A 145 7.86 -2.41 -8.12
CA ILE A 145 8.83 -3.15 -7.30
C ILE A 145 9.19 -4.48 -7.97
N TYR A 146 8.19 -5.21 -8.48
CA TYR A 146 8.40 -6.50 -9.15
C TYR A 146 9.33 -6.37 -10.37
N VAL A 147 9.07 -5.39 -11.23
CA VAL A 147 9.91 -5.14 -12.42
C VAL A 147 11.29 -4.59 -12.03
N ALA A 148 11.36 -3.74 -11.00
CA ALA A 148 12.61 -3.17 -10.51
C ALA A 148 13.59 -4.22 -9.94
N ARG A 149 13.11 -5.38 -9.46
CA ARG A 149 14.01 -6.44 -8.95
C ARG A 149 15.00 -6.96 -9.98
N SER A 150 14.62 -6.93 -11.26
CA SER A 150 15.48 -7.37 -12.36
C SER A 150 16.18 -6.20 -13.05
N SER A 151 15.99 -4.98 -12.57
CA SER A 151 16.62 -3.78 -13.13
C SER A 151 17.99 -3.54 -12.50
N THR A 152 18.95 -3.13 -13.32
CA THR A 152 20.26 -2.63 -12.87
C THR A 152 20.29 -1.11 -12.70
N SER A 153 19.24 -0.41 -13.13
CA SER A 153 19.19 1.05 -13.24
C SER A 153 18.25 1.72 -12.23
N LEU A 154 17.40 0.94 -11.57
CA LEU A 154 16.40 1.48 -10.66
C LEU A 154 16.10 0.48 -9.56
N ARG A 155 16.13 0.94 -8.31
CA ARG A 155 15.67 0.20 -7.13
C ARG A 155 14.64 1.02 -6.37
N VAL A 156 13.55 0.39 -5.95
CA VAL A 156 12.61 1.01 -5.00
C VAL A 156 13.18 0.81 -3.60
N ALA A 157 13.78 1.86 -3.04
CA ALA A 157 14.45 1.81 -1.74
C ALA A 157 13.47 1.84 -0.57
N GLU A 158 12.35 2.55 -0.75
CA GLU A 158 11.30 2.64 0.24
C GLU A 158 9.94 2.79 -0.46
N TRP A 159 8.91 2.16 0.09
CA TRP A 159 7.52 2.35 -0.28
C TRP A 159 6.68 2.53 0.99
N ARG A 160 5.77 3.51 0.96
CA ARG A 160 4.80 3.81 2.02
C ARG A 160 3.42 4.06 1.45
N GLY A 161 2.39 3.67 2.21
CA GLY A 161 1.00 3.83 1.80
C GLY A 161 0.37 5.16 2.20
N GLU A 162 -0.85 5.40 1.72
CA GLU A 162 -1.67 6.60 2.01
C GLU A 162 -1.74 6.95 3.51
N ALA A 163 -1.85 5.96 4.40
CA ALA A 163 -1.95 6.18 5.84
C ALA A 163 -0.64 6.78 6.41
N TRP A 164 0.51 6.37 5.90
CA TRP A 164 1.79 6.97 6.25
C TRP A 164 1.91 8.37 5.67
N CYS A 165 1.52 8.57 4.41
CA CYS A 165 1.52 9.90 3.76
C CYS A 165 0.66 10.91 4.55
N ALA A 166 -0.53 10.48 4.99
CA ALA A 166 -1.42 11.28 5.82
C ALA A 166 -0.78 11.68 7.15
N ARG A 167 0.03 10.81 7.77
CA ARG A 167 0.78 11.17 9.00
C ARG A 167 1.94 12.11 8.69
N ARG A 168 2.65 11.87 7.58
CA ARG A 168 3.84 12.62 7.16
C ARG A 168 3.55 14.09 6.84
N TRP A 169 2.48 14.35 6.09
CA TRP A 169 2.10 15.70 5.63
C TRP A 169 0.80 16.22 6.24
N GLN A 170 0.17 15.44 7.13
CA GLN A 170 -0.97 15.83 7.96
C GLN A 170 -2.13 16.42 7.16
N LEU A 171 -2.50 17.67 7.46
CA LEU A 171 -3.64 18.39 6.87
C LEU A 171 -3.35 19.01 5.50
N HIS A 172 -2.09 18.98 5.03
CA HIS A 172 -1.72 19.59 3.76
C HIS A 172 -2.15 18.71 2.59
N VAL A 173 -1.61 17.50 2.52
CA VAL A 173 -1.89 16.56 1.43
C VAL A 173 -1.97 15.14 1.96
N ARG A 174 -2.69 14.31 1.22
CA ARG A 174 -2.78 12.87 1.48
C ARG A 174 -2.62 12.11 0.15
N PRO A 175 -1.39 12.04 -0.39
CA PRO A 175 -1.10 11.21 -1.54
C PRO A 175 -1.43 9.75 -1.26
N ASP A 176 -1.70 9.01 -2.33
CA ASP A 176 -2.10 7.60 -2.28
C ASP A 176 -0.91 6.67 -2.00
N GLY A 177 0.30 7.15 -2.25
CA GLY A 177 1.52 6.51 -1.78
C GLY A 177 2.76 7.37 -1.98
N TYR A 178 3.84 6.90 -1.40
CA TYR A 178 5.16 7.50 -1.46
C TYR A 178 6.18 6.43 -1.81
N ALA A 179 7.16 6.78 -2.64
CA ALA A 179 8.33 5.94 -2.85
C ALA A 179 9.60 6.78 -2.92
N ARG A 180 10.66 6.23 -2.35
CA ARG A 180 12.03 6.68 -2.62
C ARG A 180 12.64 5.71 -3.62
N ILE A 181 13.04 6.23 -4.76
CA ILE A 181 13.60 5.43 -5.85
C ILE A 181 15.06 5.77 -5.98
N GLU A 182 15.93 4.76 -6.00
CA GLU A 182 17.36 4.91 -6.27
C GLU A 182 17.63 4.63 -7.75
N GLY A 183 18.35 5.54 -8.39
CA GLY A 183 18.90 5.36 -9.73
C GLY A 183 20.25 6.07 -9.88
N PRO A 184 20.88 6.00 -11.06
CA PRO A 184 22.20 6.59 -11.29
C PRO A 184 22.29 8.08 -11.00
N ALA A 185 21.19 8.81 -11.17
CA ALA A 185 21.13 10.26 -10.98
C ALA A 185 20.80 10.69 -9.53
N GLY A 186 20.52 9.75 -8.63
CA GLY A 186 20.19 10.03 -7.23
C GLY A 186 19.01 9.21 -6.70
N SER A 187 18.46 9.67 -5.58
CA SER A 187 17.42 8.93 -4.83
C SER A 187 16.13 9.73 -4.65
N PRO A 188 15.46 10.17 -5.73
CA PRO A 188 14.30 11.07 -5.60
C PRO A 188 13.16 10.47 -4.77
N GLU A 189 12.55 11.35 -3.99
CA GLU A 189 11.30 11.13 -3.27
C GLU A 189 10.11 11.45 -4.18
N LEU A 190 9.25 10.47 -4.41
CA LEU A 190 8.10 10.57 -5.30
C LEU A 190 6.83 10.34 -4.50
N ILE A 191 5.78 11.09 -4.82
CA ILE A 191 4.43 10.83 -4.31
C ILE A 191 3.47 10.53 -5.46
N LEU A 192 2.51 9.65 -5.21
CA LEU A 192 1.50 9.24 -6.18
C LEU A 192 0.12 9.80 -5.81
N GLU A 193 -0.53 10.36 -6.82
CA GLU A 193 -1.94 10.69 -6.85
C GLU A 193 -2.61 9.86 -7.95
N LEU A 194 -3.49 8.95 -7.56
CA LEU A 194 -4.21 8.07 -8.46
C LEU A 194 -5.65 8.56 -8.61
N ASP A 195 -6.05 8.93 -9.82
CA ASP A 195 -7.44 9.22 -10.14
C ASP A 195 -8.09 7.98 -10.76
N LEU A 196 -9.19 7.53 -10.17
CA LEU A 196 -10.03 6.44 -10.73
C LEU A 196 -11.18 6.97 -11.60
N GLY A 197 -11.11 8.22 -12.06
CA GLY A 197 -12.10 8.87 -12.91
C GLY A 197 -13.22 9.58 -12.16
N THR A 198 -13.06 9.81 -10.85
CA THR A 198 -14.11 10.36 -9.98
C THR A 198 -13.89 11.82 -9.59
N GLU A 199 -12.69 12.36 -9.79
CA GLU A 199 -12.39 13.74 -9.42
C GLU A 199 -12.84 14.72 -10.51
N ASN A 200 -13.57 15.76 -10.14
CA ASN A 200 -13.88 16.86 -11.07
C ASN A 200 -12.70 17.86 -11.15
N ARG A 201 -12.79 18.81 -12.08
CA ARG A 201 -11.76 19.83 -12.30
C ARG A 201 -11.46 20.67 -11.05
N GLY A 202 -12.48 21.18 -10.37
CA GLY A 202 -12.30 22.02 -9.17
C GLY A 202 -11.61 21.28 -8.03
N ARG A 203 -11.85 19.97 -7.89
CA ARG A 203 -11.15 19.12 -6.91
C ARG A 203 -9.65 18.98 -7.23
N LEU A 204 -9.29 18.86 -8.50
CA LEU A 204 -7.88 18.85 -8.93
C LEU A 204 -7.22 20.22 -8.70
N GLU A 205 -7.88 21.33 -9.05
CA GLU A 205 -7.36 22.68 -8.79
C GLU A 205 -7.10 22.92 -7.31
N GLY A 206 -8.04 22.55 -6.43
CA GLY A 206 -7.86 22.64 -4.98
C GLY A 206 -6.77 21.70 -4.45
N LYS A 207 -6.56 20.54 -5.08
CA LYS A 207 -5.44 19.63 -4.77
C LYS A 207 -4.09 20.27 -5.13
N MET A 208 -4.00 20.90 -6.30
CA MET A 208 -2.79 21.60 -6.71
C MET A 208 -2.46 22.78 -5.80
N GLU A 209 -3.45 23.49 -5.28
CA GLU A 209 -3.20 24.55 -4.30
C GLU A 209 -2.52 24.02 -3.04
N ARG A 210 -2.97 22.87 -2.53
CA ARG A 210 -2.33 22.22 -1.39
C ARG A 210 -0.91 21.76 -1.70
N TYR A 211 -0.64 21.31 -2.93
CA TYR A 211 0.72 20.99 -3.36
C TYR A 211 1.63 22.21 -3.48
N ARG A 212 1.11 23.38 -3.87
CA ARG A 212 1.90 24.64 -3.85
C ARG A 212 2.32 25.03 -2.45
N VAL A 213 1.43 24.82 -1.46
CA VAL A 213 1.77 25.03 -0.04
C VAL A 213 2.82 24.01 0.40
N LEU A 214 2.62 22.72 0.09
CA LEU A 214 3.58 21.67 0.45
C LEU A 214 4.97 21.92 -0.13
N ALA A 215 5.07 22.43 -1.37
CA ALA A 215 6.35 22.69 -2.05
C ALA A 215 7.30 23.61 -1.27
N ARG A 216 6.78 24.40 -0.31
CA ARG A 216 7.58 25.30 0.53
C ARG A 216 8.15 24.62 1.78
N ALA A 217 7.68 23.41 2.10
CA ALA A 217 8.15 22.68 3.27
C ALA A 217 9.50 22.00 2.99
N ALA A 218 10.40 21.98 3.97
CA ALA A 218 11.66 21.22 3.89
C ALA A 218 11.43 19.71 3.66
N THR A 219 10.24 19.23 3.99
CA THR A 219 9.79 17.85 3.84
C THR A 219 9.04 17.59 2.54
N ALA A 220 9.08 18.52 1.58
CA ALA A 220 8.44 18.34 0.29
C ALA A 220 9.13 17.23 -0.50
N PRO A 221 8.36 16.30 -1.11
CA PRO A 221 8.92 15.32 -2.02
C PRO A 221 9.48 16.00 -3.28
N ASP A 222 10.29 15.28 -4.05
CA ASP A 222 10.94 15.82 -5.24
C ASP A 222 9.99 15.91 -6.43
N VAL A 223 9.05 14.97 -6.57
CA VAL A 223 8.13 14.89 -7.73
C VAL A 223 6.74 14.44 -7.32
N VAL A 224 5.72 15.02 -7.95
CA VAL A 224 4.33 14.57 -7.86
C VAL A 224 3.93 13.81 -9.12
N LEU A 225 3.54 12.56 -8.95
CA LEU A 225 3.07 11.69 -10.02
C LEU A 225 1.55 11.62 -10.00
N PHE A 226 0.91 11.89 -11.13
CA PHE A 226 -0.52 11.65 -11.31
C PHE A 226 -0.76 10.50 -12.29
N CYS A 227 -1.52 9.49 -11.87
CA CYS A 227 -1.99 8.42 -12.73
C CYS A 227 -3.48 8.52 -12.99
N PHE A 228 -3.88 8.43 -14.26
CA PHE A 228 -5.26 8.55 -14.71
C PHE A 228 -5.77 7.25 -15.34
N PRO A 229 -7.10 7.03 -15.39
CA PRO A 229 -7.66 5.79 -15.93
C PRO A 229 -7.61 5.74 -17.46
N SER A 230 -7.48 6.90 -18.14
CA SER A 230 -7.46 6.99 -19.60
C SER A 230 -6.66 8.21 -20.09
N ALA A 231 -6.20 8.15 -21.33
CA ALA A 231 -5.48 9.26 -21.97
C ALA A 231 -6.35 10.53 -22.12
N ALA A 232 -7.66 10.36 -22.37
CA ALA A 232 -8.58 11.49 -22.44
C ALA A 232 -8.72 12.20 -21.08
N ARG A 233 -8.77 11.43 -19.99
CA ARG A 233 -8.79 11.97 -18.63
C ARG A 233 -7.47 12.66 -18.28
N GLU A 234 -6.34 12.03 -18.62
CA GLU A 234 -4.99 12.62 -18.46
C GLU A 234 -4.92 13.99 -19.16
N ALA A 235 -5.27 14.06 -20.45
CA ALA A 235 -5.22 15.30 -21.23
C ALA A 235 -6.10 16.41 -20.63
N SER A 236 -7.31 16.07 -20.16
CA SER A 236 -8.21 17.03 -19.52
C SER A 236 -7.66 17.54 -18.18
N ALA A 237 -7.15 16.63 -17.33
CA ALA A 237 -6.59 16.97 -16.03
C ALA A 237 -5.34 17.86 -16.14
N ARG A 238 -4.46 17.58 -17.11
CA ARG A 238 -3.22 18.35 -17.33
C ARG A 238 -3.43 19.85 -17.51
N ARG A 239 -4.62 20.29 -17.94
CA ARG A 239 -4.96 21.72 -18.07
C ARG A 239 -4.92 22.48 -16.74
N VAL A 240 -4.93 21.78 -15.60
CA VAL A 240 -4.97 22.39 -14.27
C VAL A 240 -3.84 21.94 -13.33
N LEU A 241 -2.96 21.03 -13.76
CA LEU A 241 -1.90 20.45 -12.93
C LEU A 241 -0.60 21.30 -12.85
N GLY A 242 -0.63 22.54 -13.32
CA GLY A 242 0.54 23.43 -13.35
C GLY A 242 0.68 24.35 -12.13
N GLY A 243 1.74 25.16 -12.12
CA GLY A 243 1.92 26.27 -11.18
C GLY A 243 2.40 25.89 -9.79
N THR A 244 3.01 24.72 -9.61
CA THR A 244 3.73 24.33 -8.39
C THR A 244 5.23 24.27 -8.67
N PRO A 245 6.11 24.63 -7.71
CA PRO A 245 7.56 24.46 -7.85
C PRO A 245 8.01 23.00 -7.98
N MET A 246 7.22 22.06 -7.44
CA MET A 246 7.51 20.63 -7.59
C MET A 246 7.19 20.17 -9.02
N PRO A 247 8.10 19.47 -9.72
CA PRO A 247 7.80 18.77 -10.95
C PRO A 247 6.54 17.89 -10.82
N VAL A 248 5.62 18.05 -11.77
CA VAL A 248 4.40 17.23 -11.86
C VAL A 248 4.46 16.43 -13.14
N ALA A 249 4.37 15.11 -13.04
CA ALA A 249 4.35 14.22 -14.20
C ALA A 249 3.09 13.37 -14.23
N THR A 250 2.56 13.10 -15.42
CA THR A 250 1.32 12.35 -15.61
C THR A 250 1.55 11.09 -16.43
N ALA A 251 0.78 10.05 -16.12
CA ALA A 251 0.69 8.83 -16.91
C ALA A 251 -0.73 8.27 -16.86
N THR A 252 -0.99 7.24 -17.67
CA THR A 252 -2.17 6.39 -17.48
C THR A 252 -1.77 5.16 -16.67
N LEU A 253 -2.70 4.66 -15.86
CA LEU A 253 -2.47 3.44 -15.06
C LEU A 253 -2.12 2.25 -15.95
N ASP A 254 -2.78 2.12 -17.11
CA ASP A 254 -2.50 1.06 -18.08
C ASP A 254 -1.05 1.07 -18.58
N ARG A 255 -0.51 2.24 -18.97
CA ARG A 255 0.90 2.37 -19.39
C ARG A 255 1.85 1.93 -18.30
N HIS A 256 1.61 2.39 -17.07
CA HIS A 256 2.42 2.03 -15.92
C HIS A 256 2.38 0.53 -15.61
N LEU A 257 1.21 -0.09 -15.61
CA LEU A 257 1.10 -1.52 -15.29
C LEU A 257 1.77 -2.42 -16.35
N ASN A 258 1.72 -2.00 -17.62
CA ASN A 258 2.36 -2.72 -18.73
C ASN A 258 3.89 -2.64 -18.66
N ASP A 259 4.46 -1.44 -18.47
CA ASP A 259 5.91 -1.23 -18.39
C ASP A 259 6.28 -0.17 -17.34
N PRO A 260 6.34 -0.51 -16.03
CA PRO A 260 6.52 0.47 -14.95
C PRO A 260 7.78 1.32 -15.02
N LEU A 261 8.84 0.81 -15.66
CA LEU A 261 10.13 1.48 -15.76
C LEU A 261 10.34 2.14 -17.13
N GLY A 262 9.39 1.95 -18.05
CA GLY A 262 9.38 2.56 -19.37
C GLY A 262 9.17 4.09 -19.34
N PRO A 263 9.33 4.73 -20.51
CA PRO A 263 9.10 6.16 -20.67
C PRO A 263 7.60 6.48 -20.68
N ASN A 264 6.97 6.43 -19.50
CA ASN A 264 5.54 6.63 -19.34
C ASN A 264 5.15 8.05 -18.93
N TRP A 265 6.08 8.82 -18.38
CA TRP A 265 5.75 10.00 -17.59
C TRP A 265 5.85 11.28 -18.42
N LEU A 266 4.72 11.93 -18.67
CA LEU A 266 4.67 13.21 -19.36
C LEU A 266 4.73 14.35 -18.34
N LEU A 267 5.84 15.09 -18.31
CA LEU A 267 5.96 16.26 -17.44
C LEU A 267 4.92 17.32 -17.82
N VAL A 268 4.30 17.99 -16.85
CA VAL A 268 3.43 19.14 -17.12
C VAL A 268 4.26 20.26 -17.77
N GLY A 269 3.85 20.72 -18.94
CA GLY A 269 4.63 21.64 -19.78
C GLY A 269 5.62 20.97 -20.74
N GLY A 270 5.85 19.66 -20.61
CA GLY A 270 6.64 18.86 -21.56
C GLY A 270 5.80 18.24 -22.68
N ASP A 271 6.49 17.83 -23.74
CA ASP A 271 5.95 17.26 -24.98
C ASP A 271 6.27 15.77 -25.19
N ARG A 272 7.28 15.24 -24.48
CA ARG A 272 7.70 13.83 -24.52
C ARG A 272 7.54 13.12 -23.18
N ARG A 273 7.30 11.81 -23.24
CA ARG A 273 7.28 10.96 -22.05
C ARG A 273 8.70 10.55 -21.64
N LEU A 274 8.94 10.52 -20.34
CA LEU A 274 10.21 10.25 -19.67
C LEU A 274 10.09 9.01 -18.80
N ARG A 275 11.24 8.39 -18.48
CA ARG A 275 11.31 7.36 -17.43
C ARG A 275 11.27 8.04 -16.06
N LEU A 276 10.95 7.28 -15.02
CA LEU A 276 11.00 7.79 -13.64
C LEU A 276 12.37 8.36 -13.27
N THR A 277 13.45 7.71 -13.71
CA THR A 277 14.83 8.14 -13.46
C THR A 277 15.24 9.43 -14.18
N ASP A 278 14.48 9.83 -15.20
CA ASP A 278 14.80 10.96 -16.06
C ASP A 278 13.95 12.19 -15.72
N LEU A 279 13.06 12.07 -14.72
CA LEU A 279 12.25 13.19 -14.26
C LEU A 279 13.14 14.19 -13.51
N PRO A 280 12.97 15.50 -13.75
CA PRO A 280 13.66 16.49 -12.96
C PRO A 280 13.18 16.41 -11.51
N THR A 281 14.08 16.66 -10.58
CA THR A 281 13.76 16.83 -9.16
C THR A 281 13.51 18.31 -8.85
N ARG A 282 12.85 18.60 -7.73
CA ARG A 282 12.72 20.00 -7.28
C ARG A 282 14.10 20.62 -7.11
N THR A 283 14.26 21.85 -7.58
CA THR A 283 15.44 22.66 -7.25
C THR A 283 15.30 23.14 -5.82
N ALA A 284 16.37 23.03 -5.03
CA ALA A 284 16.39 23.43 -3.63
C ALA A 284 16.13 24.94 -3.44
#